data_AF-A0A0Q5B4Z9-F1
#
_entry.id   AF-A0A0Q5B4Z9-F1
#
_cell.length_a   1.000
_cell.length_b   1.000
_cell.length_c   1.000
_cell.angle_alpha   90.00
_cell.angle_beta   90.00
_cell.angle_gamma   90.00
#
_symmetry.space_group_name_H-M   'P 1'
#
loop_
_entity.id
_entity.type
_entity.pdbx_description
1 polymer ?
#
loop_
_entity_poly.entity_id
_entity_poly.type
_entity_poly.pdbx_seq_one_letter_code
_entity_poly.pdbx_strand_id
1 'polypeptide(L)'
;MTAANGDFHARSSVQLGLDHLALRLNDILTRKLAHVLGTLEWPTVLRELDRAKGYPERTYDSADLQAQLRMLTERLGGLRYPFDDPSTRVVSTLGSELRIVRNRWAHNDDFTGLDAWRTQDFVVRLLEHFDDGEGLPVARELRDAAMMAVVQEYGIVPTAAPSGVAEKEVPAEKEDDVVPDQSVLVREDADATPTIGASRTEFEPWTVVSVGDVVVLDDLPKKAAKEKVRAVVAEITAFEGPIEIERLAQLVGRSFGLQRVHTARIDKIRRQIKASEVVVDRERFVWPPELDPETWSEFRPNSSGADRPLLEISPREIANAAEFLLRTDPQLDRPTLESRLLQTFGRRRRTSAFTAHLAKGIAKLPKG
;
A
#
# COMPACT_ATOMS: atom_id res chain seq x y z
N MET A 1 11.68 -50.81 6.15
CA MET A 1 12.26 -49.61 5.52
C MET A 1 11.31 -48.46 5.81
N THR A 2 11.50 -47.84 6.96
CA THR A 2 10.68 -46.74 7.48
C THR A 2 11.02 -45.49 6.66
N ALA A 3 10.06 -44.97 5.90
CA ALA A 3 10.23 -43.71 5.18
C ALA A 3 10.52 -42.61 6.19
N ALA A 4 11.61 -41.87 5.97
CA ALA A 4 11.95 -40.71 6.75
C ALA A 4 10.84 -39.66 6.59
N ASN A 5 10.17 -39.30 7.69
CA ASN A 5 9.39 -38.07 7.76
C ASN A 5 10.36 -36.91 7.48
N GLY A 6 10.32 -36.36 6.27
CA GLY A 6 10.98 -35.08 6.01
C GLY A 6 10.23 -34.01 6.78
N ASP A 7 10.89 -33.40 7.77
CA ASP A 7 10.31 -32.30 8.55
C ASP A 7 9.85 -31.18 7.61
N PHE A 8 8.59 -30.77 7.71
CA PHE A 8 8.05 -29.66 6.93
C PHE A 8 8.75 -28.35 7.30
N HIS A 9 9.33 -27.66 6.31
CA HIS A 9 10.02 -26.40 6.53
C HIS A 9 9.20 -25.22 6.00
N ALA A 10 8.57 -24.48 6.91
CA ALA A 10 7.60 -23.42 6.59
C ALA A 10 8.15 -22.34 5.63
N ARG A 11 9.37 -21.85 5.86
CA ARG A 11 9.99 -20.84 5.00
C ARG A 11 10.24 -21.37 3.58
N SER A 12 10.60 -22.65 3.45
CA SER A 12 10.79 -23.28 2.13
C SER A 12 9.45 -23.48 1.43
N SER A 13 8.40 -23.83 2.17
CA SER A 13 7.04 -23.88 1.61
C SER A 13 6.60 -22.51 1.10
N VAL A 14 6.77 -21.44 1.89
CA VAL A 14 6.51 -20.05 1.46
C VAL A 14 7.27 -19.74 0.18
N GLN A 15 8.57 -20.05 0.13
CA GLN A 15 9.39 -19.82 -1.07
C GLN A 15 8.80 -20.48 -2.32
N LEU A 16 8.44 -21.77 -2.24
CA LEU A 16 7.84 -22.48 -3.37
C LEU A 16 6.54 -21.85 -3.84
N GLY A 17 5.71 -21.35 -2.91
CA GLY A 17 4.47 -20.64 -3.25
C GLY A 17 4.72 -19.31 -3.94
N LEU A 18 5.68 -18.52 -3.44
CA LEU A 18 6.05 -17.23 -4.01
C LEU A 18 6.69 -17.42 -5.41
N ASP A 19 7.60 -18.38 -5.57
CA ASP A 19 8.25 -18.67 -6.86
C ASP A 19 7.23 -19.16 -7.89
N HIS A 20 6.32 -20.05 -7.47
CA HIS A 20 5.24 -20.52 -8.35
C HIS A 20 4.34 -19.37 -8.79
N LEU A 21 3.92 -18.52 -7.86
CA LEU A 21 3.14 -17.34 -8.19
C LEU A 21 3.88 -16.41 -9.16
N ALA A 22 5.18 -16.19 -8.93
CA ALA A 22 6.01 -15.33 -9.76
C ALA A 22 6.08 -15.82 -11.20
N LEU A 23 6.22 -17.14 -11.39
CA LEU A 23 6.22 -17.79 -12.69
C LEU A 23 4.90 -17.58 -13.44
N ARG A 24 3.76 -17.66 -12.73
CA ARG A 24 2.43 -17.55 -13.35
C ARG A 24 2.02 -16.10 -13.64
N LEU A 25 2.35 -15.17 -12.75
CA LEU A 25 1.86 -13.80 -12.86
C LEU A 25 2.39 -13.06 -14.09
N ASN A 26 3.63 -13.33 -14.53
CA ASN A 26 4.17 -12.64 -15.70
C ASN A 26 3.26 -12.78 -16.93
N ASP A 27 2.85 -14.01 -17.25
CA ASP A 27 2.01 -14.28 -18.41
C ASP A 27 0.59 -13.74 -18.22
N ILE A 28 0.06 -13.78 -16.99
CA ILE A 28 -1.25 -13.22 -16.65
C ILE A 28 -1.26 -11.70 -16.86
N LEU A 29 -0.25 -10.99 -16.33
CA LEU A 29 -0.12 -9.54 -16.44
C LEU A 29 0.03 -9.12 -17.90
N THR A 30 0.93 -9.78 -18.64
CA THR A 30 1.20 -9.53 -20.06
C THR A 30 -0.08 -9.68 -20.89
N ARG A 31 -0.79 -10.79 -20.72
CA ARG A 31 -2.00 -11.09 -21.49
C ARG A 31 -3.13 -10.12 -21.20
N LYS A 32 -3.34 -9.77 -19.93
CA LYS A 32 -4.41 -8.83 -19.52
C LYS A 32 -4.12 -7.40 -19.99
N LEU A 33 -2.86 -6.97 -20.04
CA LEU A 33 -2.49 -5.63 -20.46
C LEU A 33 -2.16 -5.49 -21.96
N ALA A 34 -2.12 -6.59 -22.71
CA ALA A 34 -1.78 -6.57 -24.14
C ALA A 34 -2.60 -5.56 -24.96
N HIS A 35 -3.90 -5.42 -24.66
CA HIS A 35 -4.79 -4.48 -25.35
C HIS A 35 -4.48 -3.00 -25.06
N VAL A 36 -3.82 -2.71 -23.93
CA VAL A 36 -3.44 -1.35 -23.51
C VAL A 36 -2.02 -1.02 -23.96
N LEU A 37 -1.10 -1.96 -23.78
CA LEU A 37 0.33 -1.70 -23.94
C LEU A 37 0.85 -1.97 -25.35
N GLY A 38 0.08 -2.68 -26.19
CA GLY A 38 0.52 -3.04 -27.53
C GLY A 38 1.79 -3.90 -27.47
N THR A 39 2.93 -3.33 -27.91
CA THR A 39 4.24 -4.00 -27.91
C THR A 39 5.10 -3.69 -26.68
N LEU A 40 4.63 -2.86 -25.76
CA LEU A 40 5.36 -2.51 -24.55
C LEU A 40 5.20 -3.60 -23.49
N GLU A 41 6.29 -3.91 -22.80
CA GLU A 41 6.28 -4.79 -21.64
C GLU A 41 5.63 -4.09 -20.43
N TRP A 42 4.84 -4.84 -19.66
CA TRP A 42 4.12 -4.32 -18.48
C TRP A 42 5.01 -3.62 -17.43
N PRO A 43 6.30 -3.96 -17.21
CA PRO A 43 7.13 -3.23 -16.25
C PRO A 43 7.33 -1.75 -16.60
N THR A 44 7.05 -1.35 -17.86
CA THR A 44 7.01 0.07 -18.27
C THR A 44 5.99 0.87 -17.48
N VAL A 45 4.84 0.26 -17.14
CA VAL A 45 3.80 0.91 -16.33
C VAL A 45 4.34 1.31 -14.96
N LEU A 46 5.11 0.44 -14.30
CA LEU A 46 5.71 0.76 -12.98
C LEU A 46 6.78 1.83 -13.07
N ARG A 47 7.60 1.83 -14.13
CA ARG A 47 8.61 2.88 -14.35
C ARG A 47 7.96 4.25 -14.48
N GLU A 48 6.89 4.34 -15.28
CA GLU A 48 6.13 5.58 -15.43
C GLU A 48 5.42 5.97 -14.14
N LEU A 49 4.84 5.00 -13.41
CA LEU A 49 4.17 5.24 -12.14
C LEU A 49 5.12 5.80 -11.07
N ASP A 50 6.32 5.24 -10.96
CA ASP A 50 7.33 5.67 -10.00
C ASP A 50 7.88 7.05 -10.34
N ARG A 51 8.21 7.29 -11.61
CA ARG A 51 8.59 8.61 -12.09
C ARG A 51 7.52 9.64 -11.75
N ALA A 52 6.26 9.31 -12.01
CA ALA A 52 5.12 10.16 -11.71
C ALA A 52 4.95 10.41 -10.20
N LYS A 53 5.30 9.45 -9.34
CA LYS A 53 5.28 9.59 -7.87
C LYS A 53 6.53 10.29 -7.29
N GLY A 54 7.51 10.65 -8.13
CA GLY A 54 8.76 11.29 -7.73
C GLY A 54 9.82 10.33 -7.20
N TYR A 55 9.69 9.03 -7.46
CA TYR A 55 10.73 8.04 -7.15
C TYR A 55 11.88 8.12 -8.17
N PRO A 56 13.11 7.78 -7.76
CA PRO A 56 14.24 7.66 -8.69
C PRO A 56 13.97 6.58 -9.75
N GLU A 57 14.58 6.73 -10.92
CA GLU A 57 14.41 5.77 -12.01
C GLU A 57 14.91 4.37 -11.59
N ARG A 58 14.08 3.37 -11.88
CA ARG A 58 14.33 1.97 -11.54
C ARG A 58 14.10 1.08 -12.75
N THR A 59 14.81 -0.04 -12.78
CA THR A 59 14.54 -1.12 -13.72
C THR A 59 13.78 -2.22 -13.00
N TYR A 60 12.77 -2.75 -13.67
CA TYR A 60 11.92 -3.82 -13.15
C TYR A 60 12.12 -5.07 -14.00
N ASP A 61 12.32 -6.19 -13.33
CA ASP A 61 12.31 -7.51 -13.94
C ASP A 61 10.87 -8.03 -13.98
N SER A 62 10.46 -8.58 -15.12
CA SER A 62 9.11 -9.14 -15.26
C SER A 62 8.91 -10.44 -14.46
N ALA A 63 9.99 -11.05 -13.99
CA ALA A 63 9.97 -12.18 -13.05
C ALA A 63 10.04 -11.76 -11.57
N ASP A 64 10.23 -10.48 -11.24
CA ASP A 64 10.24 -10.04 -9.85
C ASP A 64 8.82 -10.00 -9.28
N LEU A 65 8.53 -10.93 -8.35
CA LEU A 65 7.25 -11.00 -7.68
C LEU A 65 6.84 -9.68 -7.00
N GLN A 66 7.79 -8.90 -6.47
CA GLN A 66 7.44 -7.63 -5.86
C GLN A 66 6.84 -6.69 -6.90
N ALA A 67 7.49 -6.53 -8.05
CA ALA A 67 6.98 -5.73 -9.17
C ALA A 67 5.62 -6.25 -9.67
N GLN A 68 5.47 -7.57 -9.81
CA GLN A 68 4.21 -8.16 -10.22
C GLN A 68 3.07 -7.88 -9.22
N LEU A 69 3.33 -8.02 -7.92
CA LEU A 69 2.34 -7.71 -6.88
C LEU A 69 2.02 -6.20 -6.84
N ARG A 70 2.99 -5.32 -7.11
CA ARG A 70 2.73 -3.88 -7.27
C ARG A 70 1.70 -3.61 -8.37
N MET A 71 1.77 -4.30 -9.50
CA MET A 71 0.79 -4.17 -10.58
C MET A 71 -0.63 -4.55 -10.14
N LEU A 72 -0.76 -5.50 -9.21
CA LEU A 72 -2.04 -5.98 -8.70
C LEU A 72 -2.66 -5.06 -7.63
N THR A 73 -1.82 -4.39 -6.84
CA THR A 73 -2.26 -3.69 -5.63
C THR A 73 -2.29 -2.16 -5.75
N GLU A 74 -1.61 -1.58 -6.74
CA GLU A 74 -1.54 -0.13 -6.89
C GLU A 74 -2.48 0.39 -7.98
N ARG A 75 -2.96 1.63 -7.82
CA ARG A 75 -3.65 2.34 -8.91
C ARG A 75 -2.65 2.69 -10.02
N LEU A 76 -2.84 2.08 -11.18
CA LEU A 76 -1.99 2.24 -12.38
C LEU A 76 -2.38 3.48 -13.19
N GLY A 77 -2.37 4.65 -12.52
CA GLY A 77 -2.78 5.93 -13.11
C GLY A 77 -4.20 5.89 -13.69
N GLY A 78 -4.32 6.22 -14.98
CA GLY A 78 -5.56 6.19 -15.74
C GLY A 78 -6.18 4.80 -15.89
N LEU A 79 -5.38 3.73 -15.80
CA LEU A 79 -5.85 2.34 -15.87
C LEU A 79 -6.54 1.88 -14.58
N ARG A 80 -6.43 2.67 -13.50
CA ARG A 80 -6.99 2.35 -12.17
C ARG A 80 -6.50 0.99 -11.67
N TYR A 81 -7.40 0.06 -11.39
CA TYR A 81 -7.12 -1.28 -10.86
C TYR A 81 -7.56 -2.35 -11.88
N PRO A 82 -6.82 -2.55 -12.98
CA PRO A 82 -7.29 -3.35 -14.11
C PRO A 82 -7.36 -4.85 -13.81
N PHE A 83 -6.80 -5.29 -12.68
CA PHE A 83 -6.79 -6.68 -12.25
C PHE A 83 -7.82 -7.00 -11.18
N ASP A 84 -8.54 -5.99 -10.68
CA ASP A 84 -9.45 -6.16 -9.57
C ASP A 84 -10.90 -5.95 -10.00
N ASP A 85 -11.82 -6.62 -9.31
CA ASP A 85 -13.24 -6.34 -9.44
C ASP A 85 -13.57 -5.14 -8.55
N PRO A 86 -14.13 -4.04 -9.11
CA PRO A 86 -14.46 -2.84 -8.34
C PRO A 86 -15.34 -3.08 -7.12
N SER A 87 -16.19 -4.12 -7.14
CA SER A 87 -17.08 -4.44 -6.02
C SER A 87 -16.41 -5.28 -4.93
N THR A 88 -15.49 -6.18 -5.28
CA THR A 88 -14.98 -7.16 -4.31
C THR A 88 -13.55 -6.89 -3.83
N ARG A 89 -12.75 -6.15 -4.61
CA ARG A 89 -11.37 -5.75 -4.25
C ARG A 89 -10.47 -6.93 -3.80
N VAL A 90 -10.79 -8.13 -4.31
CA VAL A 90 -10.17 -9.38 -3.88
C VAL A 90 -8.69 -9.41 -4.24
N VAL A 91 -8.33 -8.95 -5.43
CA VAL A 91 -6.95 -9.00 -5.93
C VAL A 91 -6.06 -8.05 -5.14
N SER A 92 -6.51 -6.82 -4.88
CA SER A 92 -5.75 -5.87 -4.06
C SER A 92 -5.57 -6.38 -2.64
N THR A 93 -6.58 -7.02 -2.06
CA THR A 93 -6.52 -7.56 -0.70
C THR A 93 -5.52 -8.72 -0.60
N LEU A 94 -5.65 -9.73 -1.46
CA LEU A 94 -4.75 -10.89 -1.48
C LEU A 94 -3.31 -10.48 -1.86
N GLY A 95 -3.18 -9.58 -2.84
CA GLY A 95 -1.88 -9.05 -3.26
C GLY A 95 -1.17 -8.31 -2.14
N SER A 96 -1.89 -7.52 -1.34
CA SER A 96 -1.28 -6.78 -0.21
C SER A 96 -0.81 -7.71 0.90
N GLU A 97 -1.55 -8.78 1.21
CA GLU A 97 -1.08 -9.84 2.11
C GLU A 97 0.21 -10.49 1.57
N LEU A 98 0.23 -10.83 0.28
CA LEU A 98 1.38 -11.45 -0.38
C LEU A 98 2.60 -10.52 -0.41
N ARG A 99 2.42 -9.20 -0.54
CA ARG A 99 3.52 -8.22 -0.46
C ARG A 99 4.16 -8.24 0.93
N ILE A 100 3.36 -8.28 1.98
CA ILE A 100 3.85 -8.35 3.36
C ILE A 100 4.60 -9.66 3.60
N VAL A 101 4.05 -10.78 3.12
CA VAL A 101 4.71 -12.11 3.19
C VAL A 101 6.03 -12.10 2.43
N ARG A 102 6.07 -11.58 1.20
CA ARG A 102 7.29 -11.48 0.38
C ARG A 102 8.34 -10.59 1.05
N ASN A 103 7.95 -9.46 1.63
CA ASN A 103 8.87 -8.59 2.37
C ASN A 103 9.49 -9.33 3.56
N ARG A 104 8.67 -9.98 4.40
CA ARG A 104 9.16 -10.84 5.50
C ARG A 104 10.12 -11.92 4.97
N TRP A 105 9.79 -12.55 3.85
CA TRP A 105 10.65 -13.56 3.23
C TRP A 105 12.00 -12.95 2.82
N ALA A 106 12.02 -11.81 2.15
CA ALA A 106 13.25 -11.13 1.71
C ALA A 106 14.16 -10.71 2.88
N HIS A 107 13.58 -10.38 4.04
CA HIS A 107 14.34 -10.02 5.25
C HIS A 107 14.83 -11.21 6.07
N ASN A 108 14.65 -12.45 5.58
CA ASN A 108 15.00 -13.67 6.31
C ASN A 108 14.25 -13.87 7.63
N ASP A 109 13.00 -13.38 7.71
CA ASP A 109 12.14 -13.60 8.86
C ASP A 109 11.79 -15.09 9.02
N ASP A 110 11.45 -15.45 10.26
CA ASP A 110 10.89 -16.76 10.61
C ASP A 110 9.42 -16.89 10.15
N PHE A 111 9.05 -18.10 9.72
CA PHE A 111 7.70 -18.45 9.27
C PHE A 111 7.21 -19.68 10.04
N THR A 112 5.93 -19.68 10.41
CA THR A 112 5.25 -20.84 11.02
C THR A 112 4.53 -21.68 9.97
N GLY A 113 4.11 -22.90 10.32
CA GLY A 113 3.27 -23.72 9.43
C GLY A 113 2.00 -22.99 9.00
N LEU A 114 1.39 -22.23 9.92
CA LEU A 114 0.22 -21.41 9.62
C LEU A 114 0.53 -20.25 8.67
N ASP A 115 1.67 -19.57 8.82
CA ASP A 115 2.09 -18.53 7.86
C ASP A 115 2.25 -19.15 6.45
N ALA A 116 2.84 -20.35 6.35
CA ALA A 116 3.00 -21.06 5.09
C ALA A 116 1.65 -21.44 4.47
N TRP A 117 0.76 -22.07 5.22
CA TRP A 117 -0.57 -22.43 4.73
C TRP A 117 -1.38 -21.21 4.26
N ARG A 118 -1.41 -20.13 5.03
CA ARG A 118 -2.08 -18.87 4.64
C ARG A 118 -1.52 -18.30 3.34
N THR A 119 -0.19 -18.32 3.20
CA THR A 119 0.47 -17.88 1.96
C THR A 119 -0.02 -18.69 0.77
N GLN A 120 -0.05 -20.02 0.89
CA GLN A 120 -0.52 -20.88 -0.20
C GLN A 120 -2.01 -20.68 -0.49
N ASP A 121 -2.84 -20.44 0.52
CA ASP A 121 -4.26 -20.13 0.32
C ASP A 121 -4.44 -18.84 -0.49
N PHE A 122 -3.64 -17.80 -0.20
CA PHE A 122 -3.65 -16.56 -0.98
C PHE A 122 -3.24 -16.79 -2.43
N VAL A 123 -2.18 -17.58 -2.66
CA VAL A 123 -1.73 -17.95 -4.02
C VAL A 123 -2.84 -18.68 -4.77
N VAL A 124 -3.46 -19.70 -4.16
CA VAL A 124 -4.56 -20.46 -4.79
C VAL A 124 -5.71 -19.52 -5.15
N ARG A 125 -6.21 -18.73 -4.21
CA ARG A 125 -7.36 -17.84 -4.43
C ARG A 125 -7.08 -16.77 -5.48
N LEU A 126 -5.85 -16.28 -5.54
CA LEU A 126 -5.43 -15.31 -6.55
C LEU A 126 -5.40 -15.95 -7.96
N LEU A 127 -4.84 -17.15 -8.09
CA LEU A 127 -4.85 -17.89 -9.35
C LEU A 127 -6.26 -18.34 -9.76
N GLU A 128 -7.13 -18.66 -8.81
CA GLU A 128 -8.55 -18.96 -9.06
C GLU A 128 -9.27 -17.73 -9.62
N HIS A 129 -9.02 -16.55 -9.04
CA HIS A 129 -9.57 -15.29 -9.55
C HIS A 129 -9.12 -14.99 -10.98
N PHE A 130 -7.89 -15.38 -11.36
CA PHE A 130 -7.38 -15.20 -12.71
C PHE A 130 -7.72 -16.33 -13.70
N ASP A 131 -8.45 -17.35 -13.26
CA ASP A 131 -8.78 -18.54 -14.04
C ASP A 131 -7.52 -19.24 -14.61
N ASP A 132 -6.44 -19.28 -13.81
CA ASP A 132 -5.15 -19.84 -14.23
C ASP A 132 -5.12 -21.37 -14.08
N GLY A 133 -5.77 -22.07 -15.01
CA GLY A 133 -5.91 -23.53 -14.99
C GLY A 133 -4.60 -24.31 -14.97
N GLU A 134 -3.50 -23.73 -15.46
CA GLU A 134 -2.17 -24.35 -15.43
C GLU A 134 -1.48 -24.23 -14.06
N GLY A 135 -1.59 -23.09 -13.38
CA GLY A 135 -0.94 -22.88 -12.08
C GLY A 135 -1.73 -23.45 -10.90
N LEU A 136 -3.05 -23.58 -11.03
CA LEU A 136 -3.93 -24.04 -9.95
C LEU A 136 -3.61 -25.42 -9.38
N PRO A 137 -3.29 -26.46 -10.18
CA PRO A 137 -2.95 -27.78 -9.65
C PRO A 137 -1.75 -27.75 -8.69
N VAL A 138 -0.67 -27.07 -9.09
CA VAL A 138 0.55 -26.94 -8.28
C VAL A 138 0.30 -26.11 -7.02
N ALA A 139 -0.43 -25.01 -7.14
CA ALA A 139 -0.77 -24.16 -5.99
C ALA A 139 -1.61 -24.91 -4.94
N ARG A 140 -2.57 -25.73 -5.39
CA ARG A 140 -3.40 -26.57 -4.50
C ARG A 140 -2.57 -27.65 -3.82
N GLU A 141 -1.66 -28.30 -4.53
CA GLU A 141 -0.74 -29.28 -3.94
C GLU A 141 0.12 -28.66 -2.83
N LEU A 142 0.71 -27.48 -3.08
CA LEU A 142 1.49 -26.74 -2.07
C LEU A 142 0.64 -26.36 -0.85
N ARG A 143 -0.59 -25.88 -1.07
CA ARG A 143 -1.53 -25.54 0.02
C ARG A 143 -1.90 -26.75 0.85
N ASP A 144 -2.22 -27.85 0.21
CA ASP A 144 -2.67 -29.07 0.89
C ASP A 144 -1.51 -29.69 1.68
N ALA A 145 -0.27 -29.67 1.16
CA ALA A 145 0.92 -30.07 1.90
C ALA A 145 1.16 -29.20 3.14
N ALA A 146 1.03 -27.86 3.02
CA ALA A 146 1.14 -26.95 4.16
C ALA A 146 0.02 -27.18 5.20
N MET A 147 -1.21 -27.44 4.73
CA MET A 147 -2.33 -27.76 5.61
C MET A 147 -2.07 -29.05 6.41
N MET A 148 -1.56 -30.11 5.77
CA MET A 148 -1.22 -31.36 6.46
C MET A 148 -0.19 -31.13 7.56
N ALA A 149 0.82 -30.28 7.33
CA ALA A 149 1.80 -29.92 8.36
C ALA A 149 1.17 -29.18 9.55
N VAL A 150 0.28 -28.21 9.28
CA VAL A 150 -0.47 -27.49 10.34
C VAL A 150 -1.34 -28.46 11.16
N VAL A 151 -2.04 -29.38 10.49
CA VAL A 151 -2.88 -30.39 11.18
C VAL A 151 -2.03 -31.29 12.08
N GLN A 152 -0.84 -31.69 11.63
CA GLN A 152 0.10 -32.48 12.44
C GLN A 152 0.64 -31.69 13.65
N GLU A 153 0.94 -30.40 13.48
CA GLU A 153 1.46 -29.52 14.54
C GLU A 153 0.42 -29.24 15.63
N TYR A 154 -0.84 -28.98 15.25
CA TYR A 154 -1.87 -28.53 16.18
C TYR A 154 -2.88 -29.61 16.60
N GLY A 155 -2.92 -30.77 15.94
CA GLY A 155 -3.83 -31.88 16.30
C GLY A 155 -5.33 -31.57 16.12
N ILE A 156 -5.66 -30.59 15.27
CA ILE A 156 -7.03 -30.06 15.10
C ILE A 156 -7.64 -30.54 13.79
N VAL A 157 -8.85 -31.11 13.86
CA VAL A 157 -9.74 -31.35 12.72
C VAL A 157 -10.33 -30.01 12.28
N PRO A 158 -10.34 -29.63 10.99
CA PRO A 158 -10.86 -28.35 10.56
C PRO A 158 -12.37 -28.26 10.84
N THR A 159 -12.78 -27.34 11.71
CA THR A 159 -14.16 -26.84 11.71
C THR A 159 -14.15 -25.54 10.92
N ALA A 160 -15.03 -25.45 9.92
CA ALA A 160 -15.20 -24.26 9.10
C ALA A 160 -15.50 -23.03 9.97
N ALA A 161 -14.74 -21.95 9.78
CA ALA A 161 -15.05 -20.66 10.36
C ALA A 161 -16.29 -20.06 9.67
N PRO A 162 -17.17 -19.37 10.41
CA PRO A 162 -18.30 -18.68 9.81
C PRO A 162 -17.80 -17.46 9.01
N SER A 163 -18.19 -17.38 7.74
CA SER A 163 -18.10 -16.16 6.96
C SER A 163 -19.16 -15.18 7.43
N GLY A 164 -18.74 -14.01 7.89
CA GLY A 164 -19.62 -12.94 8.29
C GLY A 164 -18.85 -11.64 8.46
N VAL A 165 -18.41 -11.06 7.33
CA VAL A 165 -18.05 -9.64 7.31
C VAL A 165 -19.29 -8.93 6.78
N ALA A 166 -20.01 -8.27 7.70
CA ALA A 166 -21.05 -7.35 7.32
C ALA A 166 -20.39 -6.13 6.66
N GLU A 167 -20.67 -5.96 5.38
CA GLU A 167 -20.43 -4.73 4.64
C GLU A 167 -21.25 -3.63 5.32
N LYS A 168 -20.58 -2.69 5.99
CA LYS A 168 -21.22 -1.44 6.39
C LYS A 168 -21.19 -0.52 5.19
N GLU A 169 -22.29 -0.51 4.43
CA GLU A 169 -22.62 0.65 3.60
C GLU A 169 -22.74 1.87 4.52
N VAL A 170 -21.84 2.82 4.32
CA VAL A 170 -21.97 4.17 4.87
C VAL A 170 -22.95 4.90 3.95
N PRO A 171 -24.07 5.45 4.44
CA PRO A 171 -24.97 6.23 3.59
C PRO A 171 -24.22 7.47 3.09
N ALA A 172 -24.15 7.63 1.76
CA ALA A 172 -23.77 8.89 1.15
C ALA A 172 -24.97 9.85 1.26
N GLU A 173 -24.99 10.68 2.31
CA GLU A 173 -25.80 11.89 2.32
C GLU A 173 -25.19 12.89 1.33
N LYS A 174 -26.03 13.44 0.45
CA LYS A 174 -25.67 14.52 -0.47
C LYS A 174 -25.43 15.80 0.34
N GLU A 175 -24.20 16.02 0.78
CA GLU A 175 -23.69 17.36 1.06
C GLU A 175 -22.85 17.83 -0.14
N ASP A 176 -22.73 19.14 -0.33
CA ASP A 176 -21.91 19.75 -1.39
C ASP A 176 -20.44 19.28 -1.25
N ASP A 177 -20.09 18.19 -1.92
CA ASP A 177 -18.76 17.59 -1.85
C ASP A 177 -17.70 18.59 -2.36
N VAL A 178 -16.71 18.86 -1.52
CA VAL A 178 -15.58 19.71 -1.89
C VAL A 178 -14.65 18.86 -2.75
N VAL A 179 -14.71 19.07 -4.06
CA VAL A 179 -13.85 18.42 -5.05
C VAL A 179 -12.67 19.35 -5.40
N PRO A 180 -11.45 18.82 -5.55
CA PRO A 180 -10.32 19.59 -6.07
C PRO A 180 -10.62 20.20 -7.44
N ASP A 181 -9.99 21.33 -7.75
CA ASP A 181 -10.09 21.92 -9.09
C ASP A 181 -9.54 20.96 -10.15
N GLN A 182 -10.12 20.92 -11.34
CA GLN A 182 -9.67 20.01 -12.40
C GLN A 182 -8.21 20.24 -12.80
N SER A 183 -7.70 21.47 -12.67
CA SER A 183 -6.30 21.81 -12.97
C SER A 183 -5.30 21.11 -12.06
N VAL A 184 -5.65 20.85 -10.79
CA VAL A 184 -4.74 20.15 -9.86
C VAL A 184 -4.74 18.64 -10.07
N LEU A 185 -5.69 18.09 -10.82
CA LEU A 185 -5.82 16.66 -11.12
C LEU A 185 -5.06 16.22 -12.37
N VAL A 186 -4.41 17.14 -13.08
CA VAL A 186 -3.68 16.87 -14.33
C VAL A 186 -2.19 17.17 -14.14
N ARG A 187 -1.33 16.31 -14.68
CA ARG A 187 0.12 16.54 -14.81
C ARG A 187 0.38 17.38 -16.06
N GLU A 188 1.30 18.32 -15.95
CA GLU A 188 1.68 19.19 -17.08
C GLU A 188 2.35 18.41 -18.21
N ASP A 189 3.06 17.33 -17.89
CA ASP A 189 3.86 16.54 -18.84
C ASP A 189 3.19 15.18 -19.16
N ALA A 190 2.05 15.23 -19.85
CA ALA A 190 1.28 14.05 -20.23
C ALA A 190 2.06 13.09 -21.16
N ASP A 191 2.94 13.64 -21.99
CA ASP A 191 3.73 12.90 -22.97
C ASP A 191 4.85 12.08 -22.30
N ALA A 192 5.23 12.41 -21.06
CA ALA A 192 6.22 11.67 -20.29
C ALA A 192 5.71 10.35 -19.68
N THR A 193 4.38 10.11 -19.68
CA THR A 193 3.74 8.92 -19.10
C THR A 193 2.63 8.33 -19.99
N PRO A 194 2.97 7.83 -21.19
CA PRO A 194 1.99 7.39 -22.19
C PRO A 194 1.15 6.18 -21.76
N THR A 195 1.64 5.32 -20.87
CA THR A 195 0.91 4.10 -20.45
C THR A 195 -0.06 4.34 -19.29
N ILE A 196 0.24 5.30 -18.42
CA ILE A 196 -0.60 5.65 -17.26
C ILE A 196 -1.41 6.94 -17.44
N GLY A 197 -1.17 7.69 -18.53
CA GLY A 197 -1.89 8.90 -18.89
C GLY A 197 -1.50 10.15 -18.09
N ALA A 198 -2.19 11.26 -18.37
CA ALA A 198 -1.88 12.58 -17.81
C ALA A 198 -2.41 12.84 -16.38
N SER A 199 -3.19 11.92 -15.81
CA SER A 199 -3.82 12.15 -14.51
C SER A 199 -2.78 12.23 -13.39
N ARG A 200 -2.93 13.23 -12.51
CA ARG A 200 -2.16 13.30 -11.27
C ARG A 200 -2.63 12.19 -10.32
N THR A 201 -1.69 11.68 -9.55
CA THR A 201 -1.99 10.67 -8.52
C THR A 201 -2.76 11.33 -7.39
N GLU A 202 -4.05 11.01 -7.27
CA GLU A 202 -4.86 11.38 -6.11
C GLU A 202 -4.46 10.56 -4.87
N PHE A 203 -4.82 11.03 -3.69
CA PHE A 203 -4.57 10.28 -2.46
C PHE A 203 -5.50 9.07 -2.38
N GLU A 204 -4.93 7.92 -2.03
CA GLU A 204 -5.66 6.70 -1.73
C GLU A 204 -5.28 6.23 -0.34
N PRO A 205 -6.26 6.00 0.56
CA PRO A 205 -5.97 5.43 1.86
C PRO A 205 -5.63 3.94 1.73
N TRP A 206 -4.67 3.50 2.52
CA TRP A 206 -4.38 2.11 2.79
C TRP A 206 -5.64 1.44 3.36
N THR A 207 -6.03 0.35 2.72
CA THR A 207 -7.07 -0.53 3.26
C THR A 207 -6.41 -1.50 4.23
N VAL A 208 -6.88 -1.53 5.48
CA VAL A 208 -6.26 -2.37 6.52
C VAL A 208 -6.30 -3.84 6.12
N VAL A 209 -5.13 -4.46 6.14
CA VAL A 209 -4.87 -5.87 5.83
C VAL A 209 -4.63 -6.64 7.14
N SER A 210 -5.20 -7.83 7.30
CA SER A 210 -5.16 -8.59 8.56
C SER A 210 -4.00 -9.58 8.58
N VAL A 211 -2.85 -9.09 9.05
CA VAL A 211 -1.56 -9.80 9.01
C VAL A 211 -1.37 -10.74 10.19
N GLY A 212 -2.06 -10.48 11.30
CA GLY A 212 -2.03 -11.34 12.49
C GLY A 212 -2.90 -10.80 13.60
N ASP A 213 -2.77 -11.42 14.78
CA ASP A 213 -3.58 -11.08 15.95
C ASP A 213 -2.86 -10.13 16.90
N VAL A 214 -3.63 -9.60 17.85
CA VAL A 214 -3.16 -8.67 18.88
C VAL A 214 -1.99 -9.21 19.70
N VAL A 215 -1.86 -10.54 19.80
CA VAL A 215 -0.76 -11.24 20.48
C VAL A 215 0.60 -10.82 19.92
N VAL A 216 0.71 -10.56 18.61
CA VAL A 216 1.96 -10.07 18.00
C VAL A 216 2.35 -8.71 18.61
N LEU A 217 1.38 -7.83 18.84
CA LEU A 217 1.64 -6.53 19.45
C LEU A 217 2.00 -6.63 20.93
N ASP A 218 1.47 -7.63 21.64
CA ASP A 218 1.82 -7.90 23.04
C ASP A 218 3.23 -8.46 23.18
N ASP A 219 3.65 -9.26 22.20
CA ASP A 219 4.97 -9.85 22.09
C ASP A 219 6.02 -8.95 21.44
N LEU A 220 5.75 -7.66 21.23
CA LEU A 220 6.67 -6.66 20.66
C LEU A 220 8.12 -6.67 21.22
N PRO A 221 8.42 -7.10 22.45
CA PRO A 221 9.81 -7.29 22.88
C PRO A 221 10.59 -8.36 22.07
N LYS A 222 9.91 -9.40 21.57
CA LYS A 222 10.49 -10.53 20.83
C LYS A 222 10.88 -10.13 19.41
N LYS A 223 11.94 -10.75 18.88
CA LYS A 223 12.48 -10.47 17.53
C LYS A 223 11.41 -10.67 16.44
N ALA A 224 10.79 -11.84 16.39
CA ALA A 224 9.76 -12.17 15.39
C ALA A 224 8.57 -11.19 15.38
N ALA A 225 8.13 -10.71 16.55
CA ALA A 225 7.05 -9.73 16.64
C ALA A 225 7.45 -8.36 16.07
N LYS A 226 8.69 -7.91 16.32
CA LYS A 226 9.23 -6.68 15.75
C LYS A 226 9.29 -6.78 14.24
N GLU A 227 9.80 -7.88 13.72
CA GLU A 227 9.93 -8.13 12.27
C GLU A 227 8.57 -8.08 11.57
N LYS A 228 7.56 -8.82 12.09
CA LYS A 228 6.17 -8.74 11.56
C LYS A 228 5.64 -7.32 11.55
N VAL A 229 5.82 -6.56 12.64
CA VAL A 229 5.35 -5.17 12.71
C VAL A 229 6.09 -4.26 11.73
N ARG A 230 7.40 -4.44 11.56
CA ARG A 230 8.22 -3.64 10.63
C ARG A 230 7.89 -3.93 9.17
N ALA A 231 7.56 -5.17 8.82
CA ALA A 231 7.09 -5.51 7.48
C ALA A 231 5.80 -4.76 7.12
N VAL A 232 4.85 -4.66 8.06
CA VAL A 232 3.61 -3.88 7.88
C VAL A 232 3.91 -2.38 7.80
N VAL A 233 4.85 -1.87 8.62
CA VAL A 233 5.30 -0.47 8.54
C VAL A 233 5.86 -0.14 7.17
N ALA A 234 6.76 -0.98 6.65
CA ALA A 234 7.38 -0.78 5.33
C ALA A 234 6.32 -0.76 4.23
N GLU A 235 5.38 -1.70 4.26
CA GLU A 235 4.32 -1.80 3.24
C GLU A 235 3.38 -0.59 3.25
N ILE A 236 2.83 -0.20 4.42
CA ILE A 236 1.95 0.96 4.51
C ILE A 236 2.70 2.24 4.13
N THR A 237 3.98 2.37 4.53
CA THR A 237 4.79 3.53 4.18
C THR A 237 5.05 3.60 2.68
N ALA A 238 5.36 2.48 2.03
CA ALA A 238 5.54 2.43 0.57
C ALA A 238 4.26 2.82 -0.19
N PHE A 239 3.10 2.51 0.37
CA PHE A 239 1.80 2.83 -0.23
C PHE A 239 1.34 4.28 0.02
N GLU A 240 1.26 4.71 1.29
CA GLU A 240 0.71 6.02 1.68
C GLU A 240 1.77 7.12 1.86
N GLY A 241 3.05 6.80 1.84
CA GLY A 241 4.14 7.74 2.10
C GLY A 241 4.13 8.97 1.18
N PRO A 242 4.41 10.20 1.70
CA PRO A 242 4.58 10.55 3.10
C PRO A 242 3.29 10.39 3.93
N ILE A 243 3.42 9.80 5.13
CA ILE A 243 2.31 9.52 6.05
C ILE A 243 2.61 10.03 7.47
N GLU A 244 1.63 10.62 8.17
CA GLU A 244 1.83 11.05 9.56
C GLU A 244 2.05 9.83 10.48
N ILE A 245 3.02 9.93 11.42
CA ILE A 245 3.50 8.78 12.20
C ILE A 245 2.42 8.14 13.11
N GLU A 246 1.47 8.93 13.62
CA GLU A 246 0.36 8.45 14.43
C GLU A 246 -0.72 7.76 13.58
N ARG A 247 -1.04 8.30 12.38
CA ARG A 247 -1.87 7.62 11.38
C ARG A 247 -1.28 6.26 11.03
N LEU A 248 0.02 6.21 10.70
CA LEU A 248 0.73 4.95 10.42
C LEU A 248 0.62 3.98 11.60
N ALA A 249 0.84 4.45 12.83
CA ALA A 249 0.74 3.60 14.02
C ALA A 249 -0.67 3.03 14.23
N GLN A 250 -1.72 3.79 13.90
CA GLN A 250 -3.10 3.33 13.96
C GLN A 250 -3.38 2.24 12.90
N LEU A 251 -2.95 2.45 11.65
CA LEU A 251 -3.13 1.47 10.58
C LEU A 251 -2.38 0.16 10.86
N VAL A 252 -1.14 0.25 11.36
CA VAL A 252 -0.37 -0.91 11.83
C VAL A 252 -1.12 -1.62 12.96
N GLY A 253 -1.61 -0.89 13.96
CA GLY A 253 -2.33 -1.50 15.08
C GLY A 253 -3.61 -2.24 14.63
N ARG A 254 -4.37 -1.64 13.70
CA ARG A 254 -5.57 -2.27 13.11
C ARG A 254 -5.24 -3.52 12.30
N SER A 255 -4.08 -3.54 11.63
CA SER A 255 -3.59 -4.71 10.87
C SER A 255 -3.31 -5.93 11.75
N PHE A 256 -3.16 -5.71 13.08
CA PHE A 256 -3.05 -6.77 14.09
C PHE A 256 -4.32 -6.94 14.95
N GLY A 257 -5.49 -6.61 14.39
CA GLY A 257 -6.79 -6.90 15.00
C GLY A 257 -7.28 -5.90 16.06
N LEU A 258 -6.59 -4.77 16.28
CA LEU A 258 -7.08 -3.75 17.20
C LEU A 258 -8.17 -2.88 16.55
N GLN A 259 -9.38 -2.92 17.10
CA GLN A 259 -10.47 -2.02 16.69
C GLN A 259 -10.16 -0.55 17.04
N ARG A 260 -9.57 -0.32 18.22
CA ARG A 260 -9.10 0.99 18.66
C ARG A 260 -7.66 0.90 19.16
N VAL A 261 -6.79 1.76 18.64
CA VAL A 261 -5.38 1.81 19.03
C VAL A 261 -5.17 2.94 20.03
N HIS A 262 -5.01 2.59 21.30
CA HIS A 262 -4.82 3.57 22.37
C HIS A 262 -3.39 4.13 22.39
N THR A 263 -3.20 5.33 22.99
CA THR A 263 -1.92 6.07 23.01
C THR A 263 -0.73 5.23 23.48
N ALA A 264 -0.88 4.43 24.54
CA ALA A 264 0.19 3.55 25.02
C ALA A 264 0.65 2.53 23.97
N ARG A 265 -0.28 2.04 23.14
CA ARG A 265 0.04 1.13 22.02
C ARG A 265 0.65 1.91 20.85
N ILE A 266 0.10 3.08 20.52
CA ILE A 266 0.66 4.00 19.51
C ILE A 266 2.13 4.28 19.82
N ASP A 267 2.48 4.60 21.07
CA ASP A 267 3.86 4.90 21.45
C ASP A 267 4.80 3.71 21.29
N LYS A 268 4.34 2.48 21.55
CA LYS A 268 5.12 1.26 21.30
C LYS A 268 5.34 1.04 19.80
N ILE A 269 4.31 1.23 18.98
CA ILE A 269 4.40 1.08 17.52
C ILE A 269 5.29 2.18 16.92
N ARG A 270 5.18 3.43 17.38
CA ARG A 270 6.05 4.55 16.96
C ARG A 270 7.53 4.26 17.20
N ARG A 271 7.88 3.56 18.28
CA ARG A 271 9.26 3.12 18.51
C ARG A 271 9.71 2.09 17.47
N GLN A 272 8.82 1.21 17.01
CA GLN A 272 9.13 0.29 15.92
C GLN A 272 9.25 0.99 14.57
N ILE A 273 8.37 1.96 14.28
CA ILE A 273 8.45 2.79 13.07
C ILE A 273 9.83 3.46 12.99
N LYS A 274 10.26 4.13 14.06
CA LYS A 274 11.58 4.77 14.12
C LYS A 274 12.78 3.81 14.07
N ALA A 275 12.56 2.53 14.34
CA ALA A 275 13.57 1.49 14.28
C ALA A 275 13.48 0.65 12.99
N SER A 276 12.63 1.05 12.04
CA SER A 276 12.50 0.47 10.70
C SER A 276 13.37 1.25 9.72
N GLU A 277 13.48 0.76 8.49
CA GLU A 277 14.27 1.38 7.42
C GLU A 277 13.62 2.64 6.80
N VAL A 278 12.58 3.18 7.44
CA VAL A 278 11.86 4.38 6.97
C VAL A 278 12.55 5.67 7.40
N VAL A 279 12.31 6.75 6.66
CA VAL A 279 12.80 8.09 7.03
C VAL A 279 11.70 8.83 7.78
N VAL A 280 12.00 9.35 8.98
CA VAL A 280 11.06 10.18 9.75
C VAL A 280 11.57 11.62 9.78
N ASP A 281 10.81 12.55 9.20
CA ASP A 281 11.18 13.96 9.15
C ASP A 281 10.94 14.70 10.48
N ARG A 282 11.32 15.98 10.52
CA ARG A 282 11.21 16.83 11.71
C ARG A 282 9.76 17.12 12.07
N GLU A 283 8.87 17.09 11.09
CA GLU A 283 7.43 17.31 11.20
C GLU A 283 6.66 16.03 11.55
N ARG A 284 7.37 14.91 11.77
CA ARG A 284 6.85 13.58 12.15
C ARG A 284 6.09 12.87 11.04
N PHE A 285 6.43 13.14 9.78
CA PHE A 285 5.99 12.33 8.65
C PHE A 285 7.00 11.24 8.36
N VAL A 286 6.49 10.08 7.97
CA VAL A 286 7.23 8.88 7.65
C VAL A 286 7.24 8.74 6.13
N TRP A 287 8.44 8.60 5.59
CA TRP A 287 8.73 8.55 4.17
C TRP A 287 9.30 7.18 3.79
N PRO A 288 8.97 6.69 2.58
CA PRO A 288 9.69 5.58 1.97
C PRO A 288 11.18 5.90 1.93
N PRO A 289 12.08 4.94 2.20
CA PRO A 289 13.52 5.19 2.23
C PRO A 289 14.08 5.78 0.94
N GLU A 290 13.39 5.57 -0.17
CA GLU A 290 13.87 5.97 -1.49
C GLU A 290 13.31 7.30 -1.97
N LEU A 291 12.42 7.92 -1.20
CA LEU A 291 11.98 9.29 -1.41
C LEU A 291 12.76 10.20 -0.48
N ASP A 292 13.37 11.23 -1.05
CA ASP A 292 14.02 12.28 -0.28
C ASP A 292 12.98 13.39 0.05
N PRO A 293 12.67 13.62 1.33
CA PRO A 293 11.74 14.67 1.76
C PRO A 293 12.12 16.06 1.27
N GLU A 294 13.39 16.30 0.94
CA GLU A 294 13.86 17.62 0.54
C GLU A 294 13.74 17.91 -0.97
N THR A 295 13.69 16.87 -1.80
CA THR A 295 13.63 16.99 -3.26
C THR A 295 12.31 16.51 -3.86
N TRP A 296 11.47 15.81 -3.08
CA TRP A 296 10.17 15.35 -3.52
C TRP A 296 9.22 16.52 -3.85
N SER A 297 8.75 16.58 -5.10
CA SER A 297 8.00 17.70 -5.68
C SER A 297 6.55 17.37 -6.05
N GLU A 298 6.04 16.19 -5.67
CA GLU A 298 4.67 15.78 -5.99
C GLU A 298 3.66 16.22 -4.92
N PHE A 299 2.37 16.12 -5.24
CA PHE A 299 1.28 16.27 -4.28
C PHE A 299 0.07 15.45 -4.70
N ARG A 300 -0.72 14.99 -3.71
CA ARG A 300 -1.87 14.11 -3.95
C ARG A 300 -3.17 14.78 -3.51
N PRO A 301 -3.95 15.35 -4.46
CA PRO A 301 -5.26 15.90 -4.17
C PRO A 301 -6.24 14.85 -3.65
N ASN A 302 -7.27 15.30 -2.94
CA ASN A 302 -8.36 14.43 -2.49
C ASN A 302 -9.66 15.23 -2.33
N SER A 303 -10.80 14.56 -2.51
CA SER A 303 -12.12 15.13 -2.21
C SER A 303 -12.43 15.11 -0.72
N SER A 304 -13.54 15.75 -0.33
CA SER A 304 -14.08 15.75 1.03
C SER A 304 -14.33 14.36 1.59
N GLY A 305 -14.74 13.41 0.75
CA GLY A 305 -15.05 12.03 1.15
C GLY A 305 -13.84 11.16 1.47
N ALA A 306 -12.61 11.60 1.16
CA ALA A 306 -11.41 10.85 1.48
C ALA A 306 -11.08 10.90 2.98
N ASP A 307 -10.74 9.74 3.56
CA ASP A 307 -10.27 9.62 4.96
C ASP A 307 -8.82 10.12 5.11
N ARG A 308 -8.63 11.42 4.90
CA ARG A 308 -7.35 12.13 5.01
C ARG A 308 -7.53 13.51 5.65
N PRO A 309 -7.44 13.62 6.99
CA PRO A 309 -7.38 14.91 7.67
C PRO A 309 -6.24 15.81 7.13
N LEU A 310 -6.48 17.12 7.00
CA LEU A 310 -5.48 18.07 6.48
C LEU A 310 -4.18 18.07 7.31
N LEU A 311 -4.29 17.83 8.62
CA LEU A 311 -3.14 17.79 9.53
C LEU A 311 -2.27 16.54 9.32
N GLU A 312 -2.81 15.51 8.65
CA GLU A 312 -2.10 14.29 8.24
C GLU A 312 -1.49 14.41 6.83
N ILE A 313 -1.48 15.61 6.25
CA ILE A 313 -0.80 15.91 4.98
C ILE A 313 0.54 16.59 5.29
N SER A 314 1.61 16.09 4.68
CA SER A 314 2.96 16.62 4.93
C SER A 314 3.03 18.10 4.55
N PRO A 315 3.70 18.95 5.35
CA PRO A 315 4.00 20.32 4.95
C PRO A 315 4.76 20.41 3.63
N ARG A 316 5.59 19.42 3.28
CA ARG A 316 6.24 19.35 1.96
C ARG A 316 5.20 19.18 0.84
N GLU A 317 4.23 18.30 1.03
CA GLU A 317 3.13 18.08 0.07
C GLU A 317 2.26 19.33 -0.12
N ILE A 318 2.01 20.08 0.97
CA ILE A 318 1.34 21.38 0.91
C ILE A 318 2.19 22.41 0.14
N ALA A 319 3.51 22.42 0.35
CA ALA A 319 4.42 23.32 -0.35
C ALA A 319 4.40 23.08 -1.87
N ASN A 320 4.46 21.81 -2.28
CA ASN A 320 4.44 21.41 -3.69
C ASN A 320 3.11 21.81 -4.37
N ALA A 321 1.98 21.61 -3.68
CA ALA A 321 0.68 22.09 -4.17
C ALA A 321 0.65 23.63 -4.26
N ALA A 322 1.22 24.34 -3.29
CA ALA A 322 1.27 25.81 -3.30
C ALA A 322 2.14 26.34 -4.46
N GLU A 323 3.28 25.71 -4.71
CA GLU A 323 4.17 26.04 -5.83
C GLU A 323 3.47 25.84 -7.17
N PHE A 324 2.75 24.72 -7.35
CA PHE A 324 1.95 24.47 -8.54
C PHE A 324 0.88 25.56 -8.76
N LEU A 325 0.15 25.92 -7.70
CA LEU A 325 -0.89 26.95 -7.77
C LEU A 325 -0.32 28.33 -8.12
N LEU A 326 0.81 28.73 -7.50
CA LEU A 326 1.48 30.00 -7.77
C LEU A 326 2.14 30.05 -9.15
N ARG A 327 2.64 28.93 -9.65
CA ARG A 327 3.15 28.83 -11.02
C ARG A 327 2.02 29.01 -12.04
N THR A 328 0.84 28.45 -11.76
CA THR A 328 -0.34 28.55 -12.62
C THR A 328 -0.97 29.94 -12.58
N ASP A 329 -0.99 30.56 -11.40
CA ASP A 329 -1.49 31.93 -11.19
C ASP A 329 -0.55 32.73 -10.27
N PRO A 330 0.43 33.44 -10.85
CA PRO A 330 1.44 34.20 -10.08
C PRO A 330 0.89 35.38 -9.28
N GLN A 331 -0.36 35.80 -9.49
CA GLN A 331 -0.97 36.95 -8.80
C GLN A 331 -1.80 36.54 -7.58
N LEU A 332 -1.85 35.25 -7.25
CA LEU A 332 -2.57 34.73 -6.08
C LEU A 332 -2.10 35.42 -4.79
N ASP A 333 -3.03 36.12 -4.14
CA ASP A 333 -2.79 36.63 -2.80
C ASP A 333 -2.79 35.49 -1.76
N ARG A 334 -2.19 35.75 -0.61
CA ARG A 334 -2.04 34.74 0.45
C ARG A 334 -3.38 34.14 0.91
N PRO A 335 -4.44 34.94 1.15
CA PRO A 335 -5.75 34.39 1.47
C PRO A 335 -6.29 33.47 0.38
N THR A 336 -6.22 33.85 -0.90
CA THR A 336 -6.79 33.03 -1.98
C THR A 336 -6.01 31.72 -2.16
N LEU A 337 -4.67 31.78 -2.06
CA LEU A 337 -3.82 30.59 -2.05
C LEU A 337 -4.24 29.59 -0.95
N GLU A 338 -4.47 30.06 0.27
CA GLU A 338 -4.90 29.20 1.38
C GLU A 338 -6.29 28.57 1.13
N SER A 339 -7.23 29.30 0.51
CA SER A 339 -8.52 28.73 0.10
C SER A 339 -8.33 27.61 -0.93
N ARG A 340 -7.52 27.84 -1.96
CA ARG A 340 -7.29 26.85 -3.02
C ARG A 340 -6.53 25.62 -2.52
N LEU A 341 -5.60 25.80 -1.59
CA LEU A 341 -4.93 24.69 -0.90
C LEU A 341 -5.92 23.85 -0.10
N LEU A 342 -6.81 24.49 0.67
CA LEU A 342 -7.85 23.74 1.39
C LEU A 342 -8.72 22.93 0.43
N GLN A 343 -9.16 23.56 -0.67
CA GLN A 343 -9.99 22.89 -1.68
C GLN A 343 -9.26 21.71 -2.35
N THR A 344 -7.97 21.88 -2.65
CA THR A 344 -7.11 20.81 -3.22
C THR A 344 -7.11 19.54 -2.36
N PHE A 345 -7.25 19.70 -1.04
CA PHE A 345 -7.28 18.60 -0.07
C PHE A 345 -8.68 18.36 0.51
N GLY A 346 -9.73 18.77 -0.21
CA GLY A 346 -11.12 18.42 0.12
C GLY A 346 -11.63 19.14 1.37
N ARG A 347 -11.15 20.35 1.64
CA ARG A 347 -11.56 21.17 2.78
C ARG A 347 -12.05 22.54 2.32
N ARG A 348 -13.04 23.07 3.05
CA ARG A 348 -13.56 24.43 2.83
C ARG A 348 -13.40 25.32 4.07
N ARG A 349 -13.56 24.74 5.26
CA ARG A 349 -13.50 25.47 6.53
C ARG A 349 -12.07 25.85 6.88
N ARG A 350 -11.83 27.14 7.10
CA ARG A 350 -10.61 27.63 7.74
C ARG A 350 -10.71 27.49 9.24
N THR A 351 -9.73 26.84 9.85
CA THR A 351 -9.53 26.80 11.29
C THR A 351 -8.14 27.33 11.62
N SER A 352 -7.91 27.74 12.86
CA SER A 352 -6.57 28.17 13.30
C SER A 352 -5.53 27.05 13.12
N ALA A 353 -5.91 25.80 13.41
CA ALA A 353 -5.06 24.63 13.21
C ALA A 353 -4.71 24.43 11.73
N PHE A 354 -5.68 24.53 10.81
CA PHE A 354 -5.43 24.40 9.37
C PHE A 354 -4.58 25.54 8.85
N THR A 355 -4.85 26.78 9.25
CA THR A 355 -4.08 27.95 8.83
C THR A 355 -2.61 27.82 9.28
N ALA A 356 -2.38 27.41 10.53
CA ALA A 356 -1.05 27.17 11.05
C ALA A 356 -0.34 26.03 10.30
N HIS A 357 -1.06 24.98 9.91
CA HIS A 357 -0.49 23.86 9.15
C HIS A 357 -0.16 24.24 7.70
N LEU A 358 -1.04 24.97 7.01
CA LEU A 358 -0.76 25.53 5.69
C LEU A 358 0.44 26.47 5.71
N ALA A 359 0.55 27.30 6.75
CA ALA A 359 1.70 28.19 6.91
C ALA A 359 3.04 27.44 7.01
N LYS A 360 3.08 26.25 7.62
CA LYS A 360 4.29 25.40 7.63
C LYS A 360 4.70 24.97 6.22
N GLY A 361 3.73 24.60 5.39
CA GLY A 361 3.99 24.22 3.99
C GLY A 361 4.43 25.41 3.15
N ILE A 362 3.71 26.54 3.24
CA ILE A 362 4.05 27.76 2.49
C ILE A 362 5.43 28.31 2.89
N ALA A 363 5.85 28.14 4.14
CA ALA A 363 7.20 28.52 4.59
C ALA A 363 8.33 27.67 3.97
N LYS A 364 8.01 26.53 3.34
CA LYS A 364 8.96 25.66 2.62
C LYS A 364 9.07 25.99 1.12
N LEU A 365 8.31 26.96 0.60
CA LEU A 365 8.46 27.40 -0.78
C LEU A 365 9.90 27.90 -1.02
N PRO A 366 10.48 27.63 -2.20
CA PRO A 366 11.78 28.17 -2.54
C PRO A 366 11.76 29.69 -2.43
N LYS A 367 12.77 30.26 -1.78
CA LYS A 367 12.98 31.71 -1.80
C LYS A 367 13.46 32.04 -3.21
N GLY A 368 12.62 32.75 -3.97
CA GLY A 368 12.89 33.15 -5.35
C GLY A 368 14.13 34.03 -5.51
#